data_AF-A0A3M1M3M6-F1
#
_entry.id   AF-A0A3M1M3M6-F1
#
_cell.length_a   1.000
_cell.length_b   1.000
_cell.length_c   1.000
_cell.angle_alpha   90.00
_cell.angle_beta   90.00
_cell.angle_gamma   90.00
#
_symmetry.space_group_name_H-M   'P 1'
#
loop_
_entity.id
_entity.type
_entity.pdbx_description
1 polymer ?
#
loop_
_entity_poly.entity_id
_entity_poly.type
_entity_poly.pdbx_seq_one_letter_code
_entity_poly.pdbx_strand_id
1 'polypeptide(L)'
;AMKNAFGGLLHRNRHWTHAVIHETLVDLLMISQDIHPGIFAVMDGTFAGDGPGPRAMRWHEKDVILASADWVAIDAISAHLQGFDPLSIPFIRIAHEMGLGVGDPRQIEIVGEDPDWVMAQNWHFVQEDTFASRGQKLIYHGPLKPLEKLLLQSPLVPWSYFASNFYHNVYWYPFVGRKRVEAALQTKWGQLFKAYGDGRVVMPGMEPKTVLQAVGGLTALGGLVALGALLRHRGGRR
;
A
#
# COMPACT_ATOMS: atom_id res chain seq x y z
N ALA A 1 1.97 -1.08 -13.42
CA ALA A 1 3.07 -0.23 -13.92
C ALA A 1 3.04 1.16 -13.30
N MET A 2 1.95 1.92 -13.46
CA MET A 2 1.83 3.31 -13.02
C MET A 2 2.06 3.44 -11.51
N LYS A 3 1.47 2.55 -10.70
CA LYS A 3 1.66 2.64 -9.24
C LYS A 3 3.10 2.38 -8.78
N ASN A 4 3.86 1.55 -9.50
CA ASN A 4 5.28 1.32 -9.21
C ASN A 4 6.12 2.57 -9.53
N ALA A 5 5.77 3.30 -10.59
CA ALA A 5 6.41 4.57 -10.95
C ALA A 5 6.31 5.62 -9.84
N PHE A 6 5.22 5.65 -9.07
CA PHE A 6 5.12 6.52 -7.88
C PHE A 6 6.22 6.23 -6.85
N GLY A 7 6.55 4.95 -6.63
CA GLY A 7 7.61 4.56 -5.70
C GLY A 7 9.01 4.79 -6.26
N GLY A 8 9.20 4.52 -7.55
CA GLY A 8 10.51 4.61 -8.22
C GLY A 8 10.92 6.02 -8.63
N LEU A 9 9.97 6.86 -9.06
CA LEU A 9 10.26 8.19 -9.61
C LEU A 9 10.11 9.30 -8.56
N LEU A 10 9.14 9.20 -7.63
CA LEU A 10 8.95 10.18 -6.54
C LEU A 10 9.64 9.76 -5.25
N HIS A 11 10.92 10.10 -5.14
CA HIS A 11 11.75 9.81 -3.98
C HIS A 11 11.62 10.86 -2.84
N ARG A 12 11.34 12.13 -3.17
CA ARG A 12 11.17 13.23 -2.20
C ARG A 12 9.71 13.63 -2.08
N ASN A 13 9.28 13.99 -0.87
CA ASN A 13 7.95 14.56 -0.58
C ASN A 13 6.74 13.83 -1.18
N ARG A 14 6.89 12.56 -1.58
CA ARG A 14 5.79 11.72 -2.11
C ARG A 14 4.58 11.64 -1.19
N HIS A 15 4.77 11.92 0.10
CA HIS A 15 3.66 11.90 1.04
C HIS A 15 2.64 13.00 0.76
N TRP A 16 3.06 14.14 0.18
CA TRP A 16 2.23 15.30 -0.11
C TRP A 16 1.22 15.05 -1.23
N THR A 17 1.53 14.10 -2.12
CA THR A 17 0.70 13.78 -3.27
C THR A 17 -0.31 12.66 -3.02
N HIS A 18 -0.36 12.05 -1.82
CA HIS A 18 -1.32 10.98 -1.55
C HIS A 18 -2.78 11.44 -1.67
N ALA A 19 -3.07 12.69 -1.36
CA ALA A 19 -4.42 13.25 -1.50
C ALA A 19 -4.89 13.35 -2.96
N VAL A 20 -3.96 13.42 -3.91
CA VAL A 20 -4.18 13.57 -5.36
C VAL A 20 -3.40 12.49 -6.12
N ILE A 21 -3.39 11.29 -5.52
CA ILE A 21 -2.52 10.21 -5.99
C ILE A 21 -2.85 9.80 -7.42
N HIS A 22 -4.12 9.85 -7.81
CA HIS A 22 -4.55 9.40 -9.13
C HIS A 22 -4.02 10.32 -10.24
N GLU A 23 -4.16 11.63 -10.06
CA GLU A 23 -3.63 12.65 -10.95
C GLU A 23 -2.10 12.58 -10.98
N THR A 24 -1.47 12.42 -9.81
CA THR A 24 -0.01 12.28 -9.71
C THR A 24 0.51 11.07 -10.50
N LEU A 25 -0.23 9.94 -10.49
CA LEU A 25 0.15 8.76 -11.27
C LEU A 25 0.10 9.01 -12.78
N VAL A 26 -0.88 9.80 -13.23
CA VAL A 26 -1.03 10.18 -14.64
C VAL A 26 0.07 11.16 -15.04
N ASP A 27 0.38 12.16 -14.21
CA ASP A 27 1.50 13.08 -14.46
C ASP A 27 2.83 12.33 -14.62
N LEU A 28 3.06 11.32 -13.75
CA LEU A 28 4.26 10.49 -13.85
C LEU A 28 4.28 9.63 -15.11
N LEU A 29 3.13 9.12 -15.56
CA LEU A 29 3.02 8.39 -16.82
C LEU A 29 3.39 9.30 -18.00
N MET A 30 2.83 10.51 -18.06
CA MET A 30 3.13 11.48 -19.12
C MET A 30 4.63 11.79 -19.18
N ILE A 31 5.21 12.15 -18.04
CA ILE A 31 6.66 12.40 -17.94
C ILE A 31 7.43 11.17 -18.42
N SER A 32 7.06 9.96 -17.95
CA SER A 32 7.76 8.74 -18.34
C SER A 32 7.70 8.47 -19.84
N GLN A 33 6.56 8.73 -20.50
CA GLN A 33 6.42 8.58 -21.94
C GLN A 33 7.28 9.59 -22.71
N ASP A 34 7.39 10.82 -22.20
CA ASP A 34 8.20 11.87 -22.82
C ASP A 34 9.71 11.60 -22.72
N ILE A 35 10.19 11.16 -21.54
CA ILE A 35 11.64 11.04 -21.28
C ILE A 35 12.20 9.63 -21.48
N HIS A 36 11.34 8.60 -21.53
CA HIS A 36 11.77 7.21 -21.73
C HIS A 36 10.87 6.52 -22.78
N PRO A 37 11.09 6.80 -24.08
CA PRO A 37 10.38 6.08 -25.12
C PRO A 37 10.72 4.58 -25.07
N GLY A 38 9.70 3.73 -25.17
CA GLY A 38 9.88 2.27 -25.30
C GLY A 38 10.05 1.49 -23.99
N ILE A 39 9.57 1.99 -22.83
CA ILE A 39 9.54 1.17 -21.62
C ILE A 39 8.53 0.03 -21.77
N PHE A 40 9.02 -1.19 -21.59
CA PHE A 40 8.19 -2.39 -21.51
C PHE A 40 7.97 -2.80 -20.05
N ALA A 41 6.71 -2.86 -19.62
CA ALA A 41 6.34 -3.23 -18.26
C ALA A 41 6.06 -4.72 -18.16
N VAL A 42 6.58 -5.35 -17.09
CA VAL A 42 6.27 -6.72 -16.70
C VAL A 42 5.73 -6.71 -15.28
N MET A 43 4.65 -7.44 -15.04
CA MET A 43 4.01 -7.60 -13.74
C MET A 43 3.83 -9.09 -13.47
N ASP A 44 4.36 -9.56 -12.35
CA ASP A 44 4.13 -10.92 -11.91
C ASP A 44 2.87 -11.01 -11.03
N GLY A 45 2.14 -12.10 -11.19
CA GLY A 45 1.05 -12.54 -10.34
C GLY A 45 1.40 -13.84 -9.62
N THR A 46 2.67 -14.01 -9.24
CA THR A 46 3.11 -15.16 -8.43
C THR A 46 2.33 -15.20 -7.12
N PHE A 47 2.40 -14.09 -6.38
CA PHE A 47 1.50 -13.73 -5.30
C PHE A 47 0.71 -12.49 -5.66
N ALA A 48 -0.60 -12.62 -5.74
CA ALA A 48 -1.53 -11.50 -5.79
C ALA A 48 -2.16 -11.29 -4.40
N GLY A 49 -2.61 -10.08 -4.10
CA GLY A 49 -3.08 -9.72 -2.76
C GLY A 49 -4.42 -9.02 -2.76
N ASP A 50 -5.35 -9.47 -1.90
CA ASP A 50 -6.61 -8.78 -1.63
C ASP A 50 -6.69 -8.31 -0.16
N GLY A 51 -7.75 -7.58 0.19
CA GLY A 51 -7.97 -7.04 1.52
C GLY A 51 -7.16 -5.77 1.79
N PRO A 52 -6.66 -5.56 3.02
CA PRO A 52 -6.04 -4.30 3.40
C PRO A 52 -4.55 -4.25 3.02
N GLY A 53 -4.28 -4.29 1.72
CA GLY A 53 -2.95 -4.17 1.13
C GLY A 53 -2.31 -2.77 1.25
N PRO A 54 -1.04 -2.61 0.86
CA PRO A 54 -0.15 -3.67 0.38
C PRO A 54 0.49 -4.48 1.52
N ARG A 55 0.58 -3.92 2.74
CA ARG A 55 1.27 -4.58 3.88
C ARG A 55 0.46 -5.69 4.52
N ALA A 56 -0.86 -5.52 4.63
CA ALA A 56 -1.74 -6.44 5.34
C ALA A 56 -2.66 -7.25 4.41
N MET A 57 -2.23 -7.44 3.16
CA MET A 57 -2.94 -8.25 2.19
C MET A 57 -3.10 -9.70 2.66
N ARG A 58 -4.15 -10.36 2.17
CA ARG A 58 -4.20 -11.83 2.10
C ARG A 58 -3.64 -12.21 0.74
N TRP A 59 -2.66 -13.09 0.75
CA TRP A 59 -1.99 -13.51 -0.47
C TRP A 59 -2.77 -14.65 -1.14
N HIS A 60 -2.66 -14.72 -2.46
CA HIS A 60 -3.23 -15.75 -3.32
C HIS A 60 -2.21 -16.09 -4.40
N GLU A 61 -2.05 -17.37 -4.74
CA GLU A 61 -1.28 -17.77 -5.91
C GLU A 61 -2.15 -17.66 -7.15
N LYS A 62 -1.66 -16.95 -8.19
CA LYS A 62 -2.38 -16.77 -9.45
C LYS A 62 -1.62 -17.25 -10.68
N ASP A 63 -0.29 -17.37 -10.59
CA ASP A 63 0.57 -17.97 -11.62
C ASP A 63 0.55 -17.26 -12.97
N VAL A 64 0.19 -15.99 -12.99
CA VAL A 64 0.15 -15.19 -14.23
C VAL A 64 1.37 -14.27 -14.32
N ILE A 65 1.79 -13.97 -15.53
CA ILE A 65 2.72 -12.88 -15.82
C ILE A 65 2.04 -12.02 -16.87
N LEU A 66 1.93 -10.73 -16.60
CA LEU A 66 1.45 -9.75 -17.55
C LEU A 66 2.64 -8.98 -18.10
N ALA A 67 2.59 -8.65 -19.38
CA ALA A 67 3.63 -7.87 -20.04
C ALA A 67 2.99 -6.95 -21.07
N SER A 68 3.40 -5.69 -21.11
CA SER A 68 2.85 -4.69 -22.03
C SER A 68 3.80 -3.53 -22.25
N ALA A 69 3.79 -2.99 -23.46
CA ALA A 69 4.39 -1.68 -23.75
C ALA A 69 3.50 -0.51 -23.27
N ASP A 70 2.21 -0.75 -23.06
CA ASP A 70 1.25 0.22 -22.54
C ASP A 70 1.04 -0.01 -21.03
N TRP A 71 1.45 0.99 -20.24
CA TRP A 71 1.36 0.99 -18.78
C TRP A 71 -0.07 1.06 -18.26
N VAL A 72 -0.97 1.71 -19.00
CA VAL A 72 -2.40 1.80 -18.67
C VAL A 72 -3.04 0.43 -18.92
N ALA A 73 -2.73 -0.19 -20.06
CA ALA A 73 -3.29 -1.49 -20.45
C ALA A 73 -2.92 -2.62 -19.46
N ILE A 74 -1.66 -2.70 -19.01
CA ILE A 74 -1.25 -3.73 -18.05
C ILE A 74 -1.91 -3.55 -16.68
N ASP A 75 -2.09 -2.30 -16.23
CA ASP A 75 -2.80 -2.02 -14.97
C ASP A 75 -4.31 -2.26 -15.11
N ALA A 76 -4.88 -2.02 -16.29
CA ALA A 76 -6.28 -2.32 -16.60
C ALA A 76 -6.59 -3.83 -16.62
N ILE A 77 -5.77 -4.62 -17.32
CA ILE A 77 -5.93 -6.08 -17.31
C ILE A 77 -5.68 -6.64 -15.91
N SER A 78 -4.68 -6.14 -15.18
CA SER A 78 -4.46 -6.54 -13.78
C SER A 78 -5.68 -6.25 -12.90
N ALA A 79 -6.31 -5.08 -13.04
CA ALA A 79 -7.53 -4.74 -12.31
C ALA A 79 -8.72 -5.64 -12.69
N HIS A 80 -8.90 -5.90 -14.00
CA HIS A 80 -9.94 -6.80 -14.52
C HIS A 80 -9.80 -8.21 -13.94
N LEU A 81 -8.59 -8.79 -14.02
CA LEU A 81 -8.31 -10.12 -13.46
C LEU A 81 -8.63 -10.20 -11.97
N GLN A 82 -8.29 -9.16 -11.21
CA GLN A 82 -8.61 -9.05 -9.78
C GLN A 82 -10.12 -8.94 -9.50
N GLY A 83 -10.94 -8.67 -10.51
CA GLY A 83 -12.40 -8.55 -10.39
C GLY A 83 -12.91 -7.12 -10.24
N PHE A 84 -12.06 -6.12 -10.49
CA PHE A 84 -12.45 -4.71 -10.47
C PHE A 84 -12.77 -4.22 -11.88
N ASP A 85 -13.70 -3.27 -12.00
CA ASP A 85 -13.87 -2.51 -13.23
C ASP A 85 -12.69 -1.54 -13.39
N PRO A 86 -11.84 -1.68 -14.43
CA PRO A 86 -10.67 -0.83 -14.61
C PRO A 86 -11.02 0.65 -14.75
N LEU A 87 -12.13 0.99 -15.41
CA LEU A 87 -12.53 2.38 -15.60
C LEU A 87 -13.17 2.99 -14.36
N SER A 88 -13.52 2.18 -13.36
CA SER A 88 -13.90 2.70 -12.03
C SER A 88 -12.69 3.20 -11.23
N ILE A 89 -11.47 2.80 -11.61
CA ILE A 89 -10.22 3.19 -10.94
C ILE A 89 -9.71 4.52 -11.54
N PRO A 90 -9.68 5.63 -10.76
CA PRO A 90 -9.53 6.95 -11.36
C PRO A 90 -8.25 7.17 -12.17
N PHE A 91 -7.11 6.61 -11.76
CA PHE A 91 -5.87 6.83 -12.51
C PHE A 91 -5.85 6.12 -13.86
N ILE A 92 -6.50 4.95 -13.96
CA ILE A 92 -6.65 4.21 -15.23
C ILE A 92 -7.62 4.98 -16.13
N ARG A 93 -8.77 5.37 -15.57
CA ARG A 93 -9.80 6.14 -16.30
C ARG A 93 -9.24 7.46 -16.85
N ILE A 94 -8.58 8.26 -16.02
CA ILE A 94 -8.01 9.55 -16.44
C ILE A 94 -6.97 9.35 -17.54
N ALA A 95 -6.05 8.39 -17.40
CA ALA A 95 -5.05 8.12 -18.43
C ALA A 95 -5.69 7.67 -19.75
N HIS A 96 -6.74 6.84 -19.68
CA HIS A 96 -7.50 6.41 -20.85
C HIS A 96 -8.23 7.57 -21.54
N GLU A 97 -8.95 8.40 -20.78
CA GLU A 97 -9.66 9.58 -21.28
C GLU A 97 -8.71 10.60 -21.91
N MET A 98 -7.47 10.68 -21.43
CA MET A 98 -6.43 11.56 -21.98
C MET A 98 -5.71 10.96 -23.20
N GLY A 99 -6.01 9.72 -23.60
CA GLY A 99 -5.36 9.05 -24.72
C GLY A 99 -3.91 8.66 -24.45
N LEU A 100 -3.50 8.55 -23.18
CA LEU A 100 -2.13 8.18 -22.78
C LEU A 100 -1.91 6.65 -22.80
N GLY A 101 -2.98 5.89 -22.95
CA GLY A 101 -2.99 4.43 -23.06
C GLY A 101 -4.41 3.88 -23.02
N VAL A 102 -4.57 2.57 -23.12
CA VAL A 102 -5.88 1.92 -23.21
C VAL A 102 -6.29 1.33 -21.85
N GLY A 103 -7.31 1.91 -21.22
CA GLY A 103 -7.84 1.45 -19.92
C GLY A 103 -9.05 0.53 -20.01
N ASP A 104 -9.72 0.45 -21.15
CA ASP A 104 -10.86 -0.45 -21.38
C ASP A 104 -10.36 -1.82 -21.88
N PRO A 105 -10.52 -2.90 -21.11
CA PRO A 105 -10.08 -4.25 -21.50
C PRO A 105 -10.56 -4.71 -22.88
N ARG A 106 -11.75 -4.26 -23.31
CA ARG A 106 -12.34 -4.65 -24.61
C ARG A 106 -11.60 -4.06 -25.81
N GLN A 107 -10.75 -3.05 -25.57
CA GLN A 107 -9.94 -2.38 -26.57
C GLN A 107 -8.47 -2.82 -26.52
N ILE A 108 -8.12 -3.72 -25.59
CA ILE A 108 -6.75 -4.20 -25.40
C ILE A 108 -6.58 -5.50 -26.19
N GLU A 109 -5.56 -5.55 -27.05
CA GLU A 109 -5.13 -6.78 -27.71
C GLU A 109 -4.43 -7.69 -26.69
N ILE A 110 -4.96 -8.89 -26.51
CA ILE A 110 -4.36 -9.92 -25.65
C ILE A 110 -3.58 -10.88 -26.55
N VAL A 111 -2.30 -11.07 -26.24
CA VAL A 111 -1.40 -11.96 -26.97
C VAL A 111 -0.81 -12.99 -26.01
N GLY A 112 -0.67 -14.23 -26.47
CA GLY A 112 -0.02 -15.33 -25.75
C GLY A 112 -0.99 -16.27 -25.01
N GLU A 113 -2.00 -15.73 -24.35
CA GLU A 113 -3.10 -16.49 -23.73
C GLU A 113 -4.40 -16.32 -24.53
N ASP A 114 -5.36 -17.23 -24.36
CA ASP A 114 -6.69 -17.11 -24.96
C ASP A 114 -7.41 -15.84 -24.44
N PRO A 115 -7.76 -14.86 -25.32
CA PRO A 115 -8.44 -13.64 -24.93
C PRO A 115 -9.77 -13.91 -24.21
N ASP A 116 -10.54 -14.91 -24.64
CA ASP A 116 -11.84 -15.22 -24.02
C ASP A 116 -11.64 -15.76 -22.60
N TRP A 117 -10.60 -16.58 -22.39
CA TRP A 117 -10.25 -17.07 -21.06
C TRP A 117 -9.83 -15.95 -20.12
N VAL A 118 -8.99 -15.01 -20.59
CA VAL A 118 -8.54 -13.85 -19.80
C VAL A 118 -9.73 -12.96 -19.45
N MET A 119 -10.61 -12.68 -20.41
CA MET A 119 -11.78 -11.84 -20.22
C MET A 119 -12.82 -12.49 -19.30
N ALA A 120 -12.88 -13.82 -19.22
CA ALA A 120 -13.73 -14.56 -18.29
C ALA A 120 -13.20 -14.59 -16.84
N GLN A 121 -11.94 -14.21 -16.59
CA GLN A 121 -11.38 -14.22 -15.24
C GLN A 121 -12.02 -13.17 -14.34
N ASN A 122 -12.31 -13.56 -13.11
CA ASN A 122 -12.66 -12.66 -12.02
C ASN A 122 -12.23 -13.30 -10.71
N TRP A 123 -11.19 -12.76 -10.08
CA TRP A 123 -10.67 -13.32 -8.83
C TRP A 123 -11.47 -12.92 -7.59
N HIS A 124 -12.49 -12.07 -7.76
CA HIS A 124 -13.35 -11.58 -6.68
C HIS A 124 -12.56 -10.96 -5.52
N PHE A 125 -11.48 -10.25 -5.83
CA PHE A 125 -10.70 -9.56 -4.80
C PHE A 125 -11.51 -8.40 -4.24
N VAL A 126 -11.30 -8.16 -2.95
CA VAL A 126 -11.97 -7.08 -2.23
C VAL A 126 -10.96 -6.10 -1.69
N GLN A 127 -11.32 -4.82 -1.70
CA GLN A 127 -10.55 -3.79 -1.02
C GLN A 127 -11.08 -3.61 0.40
N GLU A 128 -10.20 -3.74 1.39
CA GLU A 128 -10.53 -3.52 2.80
C GLU A 128 -9.58 -2.49 3.41
N ASP A 129 -9.93 -2.01 4.60
CA ASP A 129 -9.10 -1.10 5.36
C ASP A 129 -8.59 -1.71 6.66
N THR A 130 -7.32 -1.47 6.97
CA THR A 130 -6.81 -1.64 8.34
C THR A 130 -7.30 -0.51 9.24
N PHE A 131 -7.19 -0.69 10.55
CA PHE A 131 -7.39 0.42 11.50
C PHE A 131 -6.53 1.65 11.15
N ALA A 132 -5.26 1.42 10.76
CA ALA A 132 -4.37 2.49 10.35
C ALA A 132 -4.83 3.19 9.05
N SER A 133 -5.25 2.44 8.03
CA SER A 133 -5.70 3.03 6.76
C SER A 133 -7.04 3.75 6.90
N ARG A 134 -7.96 3.28 7.75
CA ARG A 134 -9.18 4.04 8.12
C ARG A 134 -8.82 5.40 8.70
N GLY A 135 -7.88 5.44 9.65
CA GLY A 135 -7.38 6.68 10.24
C GLY A 135 -6.77 7.62 9.19
N GLN A 136 -5.94 7.09 8.29
CA GLN A 136 -5.35 7.88 7.20
C GLN A 136 -6.41 8.44 6.23
N LYS A 137 -7.40 7.63 5.84
CA LYS A 137 -8.49 8.08 4.96
C LYS A 137 -9.30 9.21 5.59
N LEU A 138 -9.53 9.17 6.91
CA LEU A 138 -10.18 10.28 7.63
C LEU A 138 -9.39 11.59 7.54
N ILE A 139 -8.05 11.52 7.50
CA ILE A 139 -7.18 12.70 7.37
C ILE A 139 -7.08 13.16 5.91
N TYR A 140 -6.92 12.25 4.94
CA TYR A 140 -6.70 12.66 3.54
C TYR A 140 -7.97 13.01 2.77
N HIS A 141 -9.11 12.37 3.09
CA HIS A 141 -10.36 12.49 2.33
C HIS A 141 -11.60 12.66 3.23
N GLY A 142 -11.42 12.69 4.55
CA GLY A 142 -12.51 12.72 5.52
C GLY A 142 -12.58 14.01 6.35
N PRO A 143 -13.26 13.97 7.51
CA PRO A 143 -13.53 15.16 8.31
C PRO A 143 -12.28 15.79 8.93
N LEU A 144 -11.16 15.06 8.99
CA LEU A 144 -9.89 15.57 9.52
C LEU A 144 -9.02 16.25 8.45
N LYS A 145 -9.52 16.36 7.20
CA LYS A 145 -8.84 17.05 6.10
C LYS A 145 -8.37 18.48 6.43
N PRO A 146 -9.14 19.32 7.14
CA PRO A 146 -8.65 20.66 7.53
C PRO A 146 -7.40 20.62 8.41
N LEU A 147 -7.17 19.51 9.13
CA LEU A 147 -6.02 19.30 10.00
C LEU A 147 -4.85 18.60 9.30
N GLU A 148 -4.97 18.24 8.02
CA GLU A 148 -3.94 17.50 7.28
C GLU A 148 -2.58 18.16 7.39
N LYS A 149 -2.48 19.48 7.15
CA LYS A 149 -1.20 20.19 7.22
C LYS A 149 -0.59 20.15 8.61
N LEU A 150 -1.41 20.28 9.66
CA LEU A 150 -0.95 20.20 11.05
C LEU A 150 -0.48 18.78 11.40
N LEU A 151 -1.23 17.77 10.98
CA LEU A 151 -0.98 16.37 11.33
C LEU A 151 0.15 15.74 10.51
N LEU A 152 0.27 16.12 9.23
CA LEU A 152 1.08 15.42 8.23
C LEU A 152 2.14 16.31 7.54
N GLN A 153 2.16 17.62 7.78
CA GLN A 153 3.12 18.56 7.17
C GLN A 153 3.72 19.57 8.18
N SER A 154 3.70 19.24 9.48
CA SER A 154 4.27 20.07 10.56
C SER A 154 5.37 19.32 11.33
N PRO A 155 6.11 19.98 12.25
CA PRO A 155 7.04 19.30 13.15
C PRO A 155 6.41 18.19 14.01
N LEU A 156 5.07 18.11 14.11
CA LEU A 156 4.37 17.05 14.84
C LEU A 156 4.38 15.71 14.09
N VAL A 157 4.62 15.70 12.79
CA VAL A 157 4.58 14.53 11.89
C VAL A 157 5.19 13.22 12.43
N PRO A 158 6.29 13.22 13.23
CA PRO A 158 6.81 12.01 13.85
C PRO A 158 5.78 11.12 14.55
N TRP A 159 4.67 11.69 15.06
CA TRP A 159 3.57 10.94 15.66
C TRP A 159 2.97 9.91 14.70
N SER A 160 2.79 10.28 13.43
CA SER A 160 2.12 9.47 12.40
C SER A 160 3.00 8.30 11.97
N TYR A 161 4.31 8.52 11.87
CA TYR A 161 5.30 7.47 11.63
C TYR A 161 5.35 6.49 12.80
N PHE A 162 5.36 7.00 14.04
CA PHE A 162 5.32 6.15 15.23
C PHE A 162 4.05 5.30 15.26
N ALA A 163 2.86 5.89 15.05
CA ALA A 163 1.59 5.17 15.05
C ALA A 163 1.56 4.07 13.98
N SER A 164 2.06 4.36 12.78
CA SER A 164 2.17 3.37 11.70
C SER A 164 3.13 2.24 12.04
N ASN A 165 4.33 2.56 12.54
CA ASN A 165 5.32 1.56 12.94
C ASN A 165 4.83 0.70 14.11
N PHE A 166 4.16 1.30 15.09
CA PHE A 166 3.60 0.55 16.21
C PHE A 166 2.52 -0.42 15.70
N TYR A 167 1.57 0.06 14.91
CA TYR A 167 0.52 -0.80 14.37
C TYR A 167 1.09 -1.92 13.49
N HIS A 168 2.02 -1.63 12.58
CA HIS A 168 2.51 -2.64 11.63
C HIS A 168 3.61 -3.54 12.21
N ASN A 169 4.63 -2.96 12.87
CA ASN A 169 5.85 -3.68 13.25
C ASN A 169 5.82 -4.24 14.67
N VAL A 170 4.97 -3.71 15.55
CA VAL A 170 4.85 -4.20 16.94
C VAL A 170 3.61 -5.09 17.08
N TYR A 171 2.49 -4.69 16.50
CA TYR A 171 1.25 -5.45 16.60
C TYR A 171 1.00 -6.35 15.38
N TRP A 172 0.70 -5.78 14.22
CA TRP A 172 0.11 -6.54 13.12
C TRP A 172 1.06 -7.63 12.58
N TYR A 173 2.33 -7.30 12.29
CA TYR A 173 3.25 -8.27 11.70
C TYR A 173 3.57 -9.43 12.65
N PRO A 174 4.00 -9.20 13.91
CA PRO A 174 4.32 -10.31 14.82
C PRO A 174 3.14 -11.26 15.11
N PHE A 175 1.92 -10.72 15.23
CA PHE A 175 0.75 -11.52 15.66
C PHE A 175 -0.10 -12.06 14.48
N VAL A 176 -0.15 -11.35 13.35
CA VAL A 176 -1.00 -11.69 12.20
C VAL A 176 -0.17 -11.95 10.95
N GLY A 177 0.69 -10.99 10.58
CA GLY A 177 1.48 -11.05 9.34
C GLY A 177 2.43 -12.24 9.29
N ARG A 178 3.08 -12.58 10.41
CA ARG A 178 4.06 -13.66 10.51
C ARG A 178 3.47 -15.01 10.09
N LYS A 179 2.28 -15.35 10.62
CA LYS A 179 1.57 -16.58 10.27
C LYS A 179 1.21 -16.62 8.78
N ARG A 180 0.83 -15.47 8.20
CA ARG A 180 0.54 -15.39 6.76
C ARG A 180 1.78 -15.60 5.92
N VAL A 181 2.92 -15.01 6.30
CA VAL A 181 4.19 -15.23 5.59
C VAL A 181 4.65 -16.67 5.74
N GLU A 182 4.59 -17.26 6.93
CA GLU A 182 4.91 -18.68 7.16
C GLU A 182 4.07 -19.61 6.28
N ALA A 183 2.78 -19.31 6.11
CA ALA A 183 1.90 -20.04 5.21
C ALA A 183 2.25 -19.80 3.73
N ALA A 184 2.57 -18.56 3.33
CA ALA A 184 3.01 -18.25 1.97
C ALA A 184 4.30 -18.99 1.60
N LEU A 185 5.21 -19.19 2.57
CA LEU A 185 6.45 -19.93 2.35
C LEU A 185 6.23 -21.42 2.08
N GLN A 186 5.07 -21.98 2.42
CA GLN A 186 4.74 -23.38 2.11
C GLN A 186 4.27 -23.60 0.68
N THR A 187 3.96 -22.53 -0.06
CA THR A 187 3.45 -22.64 -1.41
C THR A 187 4.56 -22.89 -2.43
N LYS A 188 4.20 -23.21 -3.69
CA LYS A 188 5.21 -23.46 -4.74
C LYS A 188 6.09 -22.23 -4.98
N TRP A 189 5.52 -21.03 -5.00
CA TRP A 189 6.30 -19.79 -5.13
C TRP A 189 7.13 -19.51 -3.88
N GLY A 190 6.57 -19.77 -2.69
CA GLY A 190 7.30 -19.63 -1.43
C GLY A 190 8.55 -20.52 -1.36
N GLN A 191 8.41 -21.79 -1.74
CA GLN A 191 9.53 -22.74 -1.81
C GLN A 191 10.52 -22.38 -2.91
N LEU A 192 10.03 -21.95 -4.07
CA LEU A 192 10.87 -21.51 -5.17
C LEU A 192 11.73 -20.30 -4.75
N PHE A 193 11.13 -19.25 -4.18
CA PHE A 193 11.86 -18.07 -3.72
C PHE A 193 12.85 -18.38 -2.60
N LYS A 194 12.57 -19.38 -1.76
CA LYS A 194 13.52 -19.87 -0.75
C LYS A 194 14.73 -20.58 -1.37
N ALA A 195 14.60 -21.13 -2.58
CA ALA A 195 15.72 -21.71 -3.31
C ALA A 195 16.62 -20.66 -3.98
N TYR A 196 16.16 -19.42 -4.14
CA TYR A 196 16.94 -18.31 -4.69
C TYR A 196 17.79 -17.61 -3.63
N GLY A 197 18.94 -17.05 -4.04
CA GLY A 197 19.81 -16.25 -3.17
C GLY A 197 20.45 -17.08 -2.05
N ASP A 198 20.43 -16.54 -0.83
CA ASP A 198 20.92 -17.24 0.37
C ASP A 198 19.80 -18.04 1.09
N GLY A 199 18.60 -18.08 0.48
CA GLY A 199 17.41 -18.74 1.02
C GLY A 199 16.90 -18.17 2.34
N ARG A 200 17.42 -17.03 2.80
CA ARG A 200 17.00 -16.40 4.05
C ARG A 200 15.77 -15.53 3.83
N VAL A 201 14.67 -15.92 4.46
CA VAL A 201 13.46 -15.11 4.48
C VAL A 201 13.51 -14.15 5.66
N VAL A 202 13.33 -12.86 5.39
CA VAL A 202 13.33 -11.81 6.40
C VAL A 202 12.02 -11.88 7.19
N MET A 203 12.11 -12.39 8.43
CA MET A 203 10.96 -12.60 9.34
C MET A 203 11.13 -11.77 10.62
N PRO A 204 11.02 -10.42 10.54
CA PRO A 204 11.36 -9.54 11.65
C PRO A 204 10.52 -9.82 12.89
N GLY A 205 11.15 -9.70 14.06
CA GLY A 205 10.43 -9.65 15.33
C GLY A 205 9.77 -8.28 15.55
N MET A 206 9.30 -8.03 16.76
CA MET A 206 8.87 -6.70 17.16
C MET A 206 10.02 -5.68 17.01
N GLU A 207 9.74 -4.50 16.47
CA GLU A 207 10.74 -3.45 16.30
C GLU A 207 11.16 -2.87 17.67
N PRO A 208 12.40 -3.13 18.15
CA PRO A 208 12.76 -2.84 19.55
C PRO A 208 12.71 -1.34 19.87
N LYS A 209 13.11 -0.49 18.91
CA LYS A 209 13.08 0.98 19.06
C LYS A 209 11.65 1.47 19.29
N THR A 210 10.69 0.97 18.53
CA THR A 210 9.28 1.36 18.62
C THR A 210 8.66 0.86 19.92
N VAL A 211 9.00 -0.35 20.37
CA VAL A 211 8.59 -0.87 21.69
C VAL A 211 9.13 0.01 22.82
N LEU A 212 10.42 0.35 22.79
CA LEU A 212 11.04 1.21 23.81
C LEU A 212 10.41 2.61 23.83
N GLN A 213 10.12 3.19 22.66
CA GLN A 213 9.42 4.47 22.56
C GLN A 213 8.00 4.39 23.15
N ALA A 214 7.26 3.31 22.89
CA ALA A 214 5.93 3.11 23.46
C ALA A 214 5.96 2.99 24.99
N VAL A 215 6.90 2.20 25.53
CA VAL A 215 7.11 2.05 26.98
C VAL A 215 7.50 3.40 27.61
N GLY A 216 8.48 4.10 27.01
CA GLY A 216 8.89 5.42 27.46
C GLY A 216 7.73 6.43 27.48
N GLY A 217 6.91 6.46 26.42
CA GLY A 217 5.72 7.32 26.35
C GLY A 217 4.70 7.01 27.44
N LEU A 218 4.39 5.73 27.68
CA LEU A 218 3.47 5.31 28.73
C LEU A 218 3.99 5.65 30.14
N THR A 219 5.28 5.45 30.39
CA THR A 219 5.89 5.81 31.69
C THR A 219 5.84 7.32 31.96
N ALA A 220 6.11 8.15 30.95
CA ALA A 220 6.00 9.60 31.06
C ALA A 220 4.56 10.05 31.31
N LEU A 221 3.58 9.46 30.60
CA LEU A 221 2.16 9.76 30.78
C LEU A 221 1.70 9.37 32.20
N GLY A 222 2.09 8.18 32.68
CA GLY A 222 1.79 7.72 34.03
C GLY A 222 2.39 8.63 35.11
N GLY A 223 3.63 9.09 34.91
CA GLY A 223 4.29 10.07 35.78
C GLY A 223 3.55 11.42 35.84
N LEU A 224 3.10 11.92 34.68
CA LEU A 224 2.31 13.16 34.60
C LEU A 224 0.95 13.04 35.28
N VAL A 225 0.25 11.92 35.09
CA VAL A 225 -1.04 11.65 35.76
C VAL A 225 -0.85 11.56 37.28
N ALA A 226 0.19 10.85 37.74
CA ALA A 226 0.51 10.75 39.17
C ALA A 226 0.87 12.12 39.77
N LEU A 227 1.66 12.93 39.08
CA LEU A 227 2.00 14.29 39.49
C LEU A 227 0.76 15.20 39.56
N GLY A 228 -0.11 15.13 38.55
CA GLY A 228 -1.38 15.88 38.54
C GLY A 228 -2.31 15.48 39.68
N ALA A 229 -2.40 14.18 39.99
CA ALA A 229 -3.16 13.68 41.14
C ALA A 229 -2.57 14.17 42.48
N LEU A 230 -1.24 14.15 42.62
CA LEU A 230 -0.52 14.67 43.79
C LEU A 230 -0.73 16.18 44.00
N LEU A 231 -0.67 16.96 42.94
CA LEU A 231 -0.90 18.42 42.99
C LEU A 231 -2.36 18.74 43.32
N ARG A 232 -3.32 18.01 42.76
CA ARG A 232 -4.75 18.17 43.06
C ARG A 232 -5.08 17.77 44.51
N HIS A 233 -4.45 16.71 45.02
CA HIS A 233 -4.59 16.29 46.42
C HIS A 233 -3.96 17.31 47.40
N ARG A 234 -2.88 18.01 47.02
CA ARG A 234 -2.29 19.09 47.83
C ARG A 234 -3.11 20.39 47.78
N GLY A 235 -3.81 20.67 46.68
CA GLY A 235 -4.66 21.85 46.52
C GLY A 235 -6.00 21.79 47.27
N GLY A 236 -6.52 20.59 47.57
CA GLY A 236 -7.80 20.38 48.28
C GLY A 236 -7.70 20.30 49.81
N ARG A 237 -6.52 20.56 50.41
CA ARG A 237 -6.30 20.60 51.87
C ARG A 237 -6.13 22.03 52.42
N ARG A 238 -6.65 23.04 51.72
CA ARG A 238 -6.75 24.43 52.22
C ARG A 238 -8.20 24.78 52.48
#